data_AF-A0A6J5GG99-F1
#
_entry.id   AF-A0A6J5GG99-F1
#
_cell.length_a   1.000
_cell.length_b   1.000
_cell.length_c   1.000
_cell.angle_alpha   90.00
_cell.angle_beta   90.00
_cell.angle_gamma   90.00
#
_symmetry.space_group_name_H-M   'P 1'
#
loop_
_entity.id
_entity.type
_entity.pdbx_description
1 polymer ?
#
loop_
_entity_poly.entity_id
_entity_poly.type
_entity_poly.pdbx_seq_one_letter_code
_entity_poly.pdbx_strand_id
1 'polypeptide(L)'
;MSDSIQIQVADSHLYPGCAVSIAHLPAPAGAAAAIVEFADGSGAHATCRRRAHDELELNVDRYATQRRHPVDARHWLLLAVDATHNSWRVKRRLP
;
A
#
# COMPACT_ATOMS: atom_id res chain seq x y z
N MET A 1 8.38 -4.44 19.51
CA MET A 1 8.49 -3.71 18.24
C MET A 1 7.44 -4.31 17.33
N SER A 2 6.37 -3.58 17.02
CA SER A 2 5.40 -4.08 16.05
C SER A 2 6.05 -3.95 14.68
N ASP A 3 6.45 -5.07 14.07
CA ASP A 3 6.98 -5.07 12.70
C ASP A 3 5.91 -4.52 11.76
N SER A 4 6.08 -3.26 11.34
CA SER A 4 5.22 -2.64 10.35
C SER A 4 5.51 -3.25 8.98
N ILE A 5 4.45 -3.58 8.25
CA ILE A 5 4.56 -4.15 6.91
C ILE A 5 5.20 -3.14 5.96
N GLN A 6 6.22 -3.57 5.24
CA GLN A 6 6.88 -2.75 4.23
C GLN A 6 6.18 -2.92 2.88
N ILE A 7 5.75 -1.79 2.32
CA ILE A 7 5.07 -1.70 1.04
C ILE A 7 5.89 -0.79 0.13
N GLN A 8 6.32 -1.30 -1.02
CA GLN A 8 7.07 -0.52 -2.00
C GLN A 8 6.16 -0.19 -3.19
N VAL A 9 6.15 1.07 -3.59
CA VAL A 9 5.36 1.57 -4.72
C VAL A 9 6.32 1.97 -5.84
N ALA A 10 6.09 1.45 -7.04
CA ALA A 10 6.97 1.69 -8.18
C ALA A 10 6.97 3.14 -8.70
N ASP A 11 6.06 3.97 -8.21
CA ASP A 11 5.84 5.36 -8.59
C ASP A 11 5.85 6.28 -7.36
N SER A 12 5.82 7.60 -7.58
CA SER A 12 5.70 8.62 -6.50
C SER A 12 4.28 8.74 -5.91
N HIS A 13 3.28 8.10 -6.54
CA HIS A 13 1.87 8.19 -6.15
C HIS A 13 1.12 6.90 -6.45
N LEU A 14 0.06 6.63 -5.69
CA LEU A 14 -0.89 5.55 -5.96
C LEU A 14 -1.98 6.01 -6.93
N TYR A 15 -2.21 5.18 -7.95
CA TYR A 15 -3.27 5.33 -8.95
C TYR A 15 -3.64 3.95 -9.51
N PRO A 16 -4.83 3.76 -10.10
CA PRO A 16 -5.22 2.49 -10.71
C PRO A 16 -4.20 1.99 -11.75
N GLY A 17 -3.71 0.76 -11.58
CA GLY A 17 -2.67 0.13 -12.42
C GLY A 17 -1.25 0.20 -11.84
N CYS A 18 -1.02 1.04 -10.83
CA CYS A 18 0.28 1.18 -10.18
C CYS A 18 0.74 -0.13 -9.54
N ALA A 19 2.02 -0.47 -9.73
CA ALA A 19 2.63 -1.67 -9.20
C ALA A 19 3.08 -1.46 -7.74
N VAL A 20 2.77 -2.45 -6.91
CA VAL A 20 3.05 -2.44 -5.47
C VAL A 20 3.69 -3.77 -5.08
N SER A 21 4.76 -3.73 -4.30
CA SER A 21 5.41 -4.90 -3.73
C SER A 21 5.20 -4.93 -2.23
N ILE A 22 4.84 -6.08 -1.67
CA ILE A 22 4.60 -6.27 -0.23
C ILE A 22 5.42 -7.47 0.20
N ALA A 23 6.46 -7.25 1.02
CA ALA A 23 7.40 -8.30 1.40
C ALA A 23 6.76 -9.39 2.27
N HIS A 24 5.90 -8.98 3.20
CA HIS A 24 5.19 -9.87 4.11
C HIS A 24 3.76 -9.39 4.30
N LEU A 25 2.79 -10.21 3.91
CA LEU A 25 1.39 -9.89 4.12
C LEU A 25 1.01 -9.92 5.60
N PRO A 26 0.01 -9.10 5.99
CA PRO A 26 -0.59 -9.25 7.31
C PRO A 26 -1.24 -10.63 7.42
N ALA A 27 -1.22 -11.19 8.64
CA ALA A 27 -2.08 -12.31 8.97
C ALA A 27 -3.56 -11.94 8.65
N PRO A 28 -4.42 -12.91 8.28
CA PRO A 28 -5.81 -12.62 7.89
C PRO A 28 -6.65 -11.92 8.98
N ALA A 29 -6.16 -11.88 10.23
CA ALA A 29 -6.87 -11.33 11.37
C ALA A 29 -6.46 -9.86 11.65
N GLY A 30 -7.20 -8.93 11.04
CA GLY A 30 -7.18 -7.51 11.41
C GLY A 30 -6.41 -6.59 10.46
N ALA A 31 -6.53 -5.29 10.71
CA ALA A 31 -5.71 -4.28 10.05
C ALA A 31 -4.32 -4.26 10.70
N ALA A 32 -3.27 -4.21 9.88
CA ALA A 32 -1.90 -4.10 10.33
C ALA A 32 -1.31 -2.76 9.91
N ALA A 33 -0.45 -2.21 10.77
CA ALA A 33 0.33 -1.02 10.44
C ALA A 33 1.30 -1.34 9.30
N ALA A 34 1.42 -0.41 8.36
CA ALA A 34 2.31 -0.51 7.22
C ALA A 34 3.04 0.82 7.01
N ILE A 35 4.19 0.73 6.36
CA ILE A 35 4.95 1.87 5.84
C ILE A 35 4.99 1.70 4.33
N VAL A 36 4.56 2.74 3.63
CA VAL A 36 4.62 2.83 2.17
C VAL A 36 5.85 3.63 1.79
N GLU A 37 6.74 3.04 1.01
CA GLU A 37 7.89 3.71 0.39
C GLU A 37 7.61 3.90 -1.10
N PHE A 38 7.68 5.14 -1.55
CA PHE A 38 7.48 5.51 -2.94
C PHE A 38 8.81 5.59 -3.69
N ALA A 39 8.77 5.44 -5.02
CA ALA A 39 9.98 5.48 -5.84
C ALA A 39 10.73 6.83 -5.83
N ASP A 40 10.07 7.92 -5.41
CA ASP A 40 10.72 9.22 -5.18
C ASP A 40 11.42 9.31 -3.81
N GLY A 41 11.43 8.23 -3.02
CA GLY A 41 11.99 8.17 -1.68
C GLY A 41 11.10 8.81 -0.60
N SER A 42 9.88 9.23 -0.94
CA SER A 42 8.91 9.65 0.07
C SER A 42 8.31 8.44 0.79
N GLY A 43 7.84 8.67 2.01
CA GLY A 43 7.24 7.64 2.86
C GLY A 43 5.88 8.08 3.40
N ALA A 44 4.98 7.12 3.59
CA ALA A 44 3.69 7.35 4.23
C ALA A 44 3.37 6.25 5.24
N HIS A 45 2.77 6.64 6.36
CA HIS A 45 2.11 5.68 7.23
C HIS A 45 0.86 5.14 6.54
N ALA A 46 0.57 3.87 6.79
CA ALA A 46 -0.60 3.22 6.26
C ALA A 46 -1.14 2.16 7.22
N THR A 47 -2.39 1.76 6.96
CA THR A 47 -2.92 0.51 7.46
C THR A 47 -3.31 -0.36 6.29
N CYS A 48 -3.00 -1.66 6.39
CA CYS A 48 -3.38 -2.62 5.38
C CYS A 48 -4.21 -3.74 6.02
N ARG A 49 -5.21 -4.22 5.28
CA ARG A 49 -6.10 -5.29 5.73
C ARG A 49 -6.37 -6.23 4.58
N ARG A 50 -6.18 -7.52 4.81
CA ARG A 50 -6.55 -8.55 3.84
C ARG A 50 -8.07 -8.68 3.79
N ARG A 51 -8.65 -8.49 2.60
CA ARG A 51 -10.10 -8.51 2.36
C ARG A 51 -10.56 -9.87 1.84
N ALA A 52 -9.76 -10.46 0.95
CA ALA A 52 -9.91 -11.80 0.41
C ALA A 52 -8.53 -12.43 0.19
N HIS A 53 -8.47 -13.61 -0.43
CA HIS A 53 -7.19 -14.25 -0.72
C HIS A 53 -6.30 -13.35 -1.58
N ASP A 54 -6.86 -12.76 -2.63
CA ASP A 54 -6.19 -11.94 -3.65
C ASP A 54 -6.52 -10.44 -3.55
N GLU A 55 -7.32 -10.03 -2.55
CA GLU A 55 -7.70 -8.62 -2.34
C GLU A 55 -7.13 -8.06 -1.03
N LEU A 56 -6.53 -6.88 -1.11
CA LEU A 56 -5.99 -6.13 0.04
C LEU A 56 -6.50 -4.69 0.02
N GLU A 57 -7.01 -4.23 1.16
CA GLU A 57 -7.32 -2.83 1.42
C GLU A 57 -6.08 -2.11 1.97
N LEU A 58 -5.75 -0.95 1.41
CA LEU A 58 -4.63 -0.11 1.83
C LEU A 58 -5.12 1.32 2.08
N ASN A 59 -5.12 1.73 3.34
CA ASN A 59 -5.37 3.11 3.75
C ASN A 59 -4.02 3.81 3.93
N VAL A 60 -3.73 4.79 3.09
CA VAL A 60 -2.49 5.58 3.17
C VAL A 60 -2.83 6.93 3.78
N ASP A 61 -2.12 7.30 4.83
CA ASP A 61 -2.27 8.60 5.47
C ASP A 61 -1.76 9.72 4.55
N ARG A 62 -2.09 10.97 4.90
CA ARG A 62 -1.50 12.13 4.23
C ARG A 62 0.01 12.04 4.31
N TYR A 63 0.67 12.34 3.20
CA TYR A 63 2.12 12.47 3.12
C TYR A 63 2.52 13.64 2.23
N ALA A 64 3.81 13.92 2.17
CA ALA A 64 4.39 14.84 1.21
C ALA A 64 5.39 14.09 0.34
N THR A 65 5.33 14.32 -0.97
CA THR A 65 6.37 13.83 -1.88
C THR A 65 7.72 14.43 -1.54
N GLN A 66 8.80 13.90 -2.10
CA GLN A 66 10.15 14.45 -1.87
C GLN A 66 10.26 15.92 -2.30
N ARG A 67 9.46 16.35 -3.28
CA ARG A 67 9.33 17.75 -3.75
C ARG A 67 8.40 18.62 -2.90
N ARG A 68 7.97 18.12 -1.72
CA ARG A 68 7.05 18.79 -0.78
C ARG A 68 5.64 19.04 -1.33
N HIS A 69 5.21 18.29 -2.34
CA HIS A 69 3.81 18.35 -2.76
C HIS A 69 2.95 17.55 -1.79
N PRO A 70 1.91 18.16 -1.17
CA PRO A 70 1.04 17.45 -0.25
C PRO A 70 0.15 16.46 -1.02
N VAL A 71 0.01 15.27 -0.45
CA VAL A 71 -0.91 14.24 -0.91
C VAL A 71 -1.86 13.92 0.23
N ASP A 72 -3.15 14.03 -0.01
CA ASP A 72 -4.17 13.70 0.98
C ASP A 72 -4.26 12.20 1.24
N ALA A 73 -4.79 11.85 2.41
CA ALA A 73 -5.05 10.47 2.76
C ALA A 73 -5.99 9.81 1.74
N ARG A 74 -5.70 8.57 1.35
CA ARG A 74 -6.47 7.83 0.35
C ARG A 74 -6.56 6.36 0.67
N HIS A 75 -7.72 5.80 0.36
CA HIS A 75 -8.02 4.38 0.51
C HIS A 75 -7.99 3.68 -0.85
N TRP A 76 -7.33 2.54 -0.93
CA TRP A 76 -7.10 1.79 -2.15
C TRP A 76 -7.45 0.32 -2.00
N LEU A 77 -7.94 -0.27 -3.09
CA LEU A 77 -8.06 -1.71 -3.25
C LEU A 77 -6.91 -2.19 -4.14
N LEU A 78 -6.17 -3.18 -3.66
CA LEU A 78 -5.09 -3.85 -4.38
C LEU A 78 -5.52 -5.27 -4.75
N LEU A 79 -5.07 -5.75 -5.92
CA LEU A 79 -5.18 -7.13 -6.33
C LEU A 79 -3.81 -7.79 -6.43
N ALA A 80 -3.72 -9.02 -5.96
CA ALA A 80 -2.54 -9.84 -6.16
C ALA A 80 -2.34 -10.11 -7.67
N VAL A 81 -1.09 -10.00 -8.12
CA VAL A 81 -0.71 -10.30 -9.51
C VAL A 81 -0.50 -11.81 -9.70
N ASP A 82 -0.09 -12.50 -8.64
CA ASP A 82 0.20 -13.93 -8.62
C ASP A 82 -0.11 -14.55 -7.25
N ALA A 83 -0.03 -15.88 -7.17
CA ALA A 83 -0.31 -16.64 -5.95
C ALA A 83 0.78 -16.52 -4.87
N THR A 84 1.94 -15.92 -5.18
CA THR A 84 3.00 -15.67 -4.17
C THR A 84 2.64 -14.52 -3.24
N HIS A 85 1.71 -13.65 -3.66
CA HIS A 85 1.27 -12.48 -2.91
C HIS A 85 2.38 -11.48 -2.55
N ASN A 86 3.49 -11.50 -3.29
CA ASN A 86 4.53 -10.48 -3.18
C ASN A 86 4.26 -9.29 -4.11
N SER A 87 3.61 -9.56 -5.25
CA SER A 87 3.31 -8.57 -6.29
C SER A 87 1.84 -8.20 -6.29
N TRP A 88 1.55 -6.90 -6.24
CA TRP A 88 0.22 -6.34 -6.17
C TRP A 88 0.04 -5.22 -7.19
N ARG A 89 -1.23 -4.95 -7.53
CA ARG A 89 -1.60 -3.85 -8.40
C ARG A 89 -2.76 -3.08 -7.84
N VAL A 90 -2.67 -1.75 -7.86
CA VAL A 90 -3.79 -0.89 -7.44
C VAL A 90 -4.94 -1.10 -8.41
N LYS A 91 -6.07 -1.60 -7.93
CA LYS A 91 -7.28 -1.82 -8.73
C LYS A 91 -8.06 -0.52 -8.88
N ARG A 92 -8.37 0.12 -7.77
CA ARG A 92 -9.18 1.35 -7.72
C ARG A 92 -9.05 2.05 -6.37
N ARG A 93 -9.44 3.33 -6.36
CA ARG A 93 -9.69 4.07 -5.11
C ARG A 93 -10.98 3.57 -4.47
N LEU A 94 -10.98 3.46 -3.15
CA LEU A 94 -12.17 3.22 -2.34
C LEU A 94 -12.76 4.54 -1.83
N PRO A 95 -14.04 4.57 -1.46
CA PRO A 95 -14.68 5.73 -0.84
C PRO A 95 -13.97 6.16 0.45
#